data_AF-A0AA51ZUJ4-F1
#
_entry.id   AF-A0AA51ZUJ4-F1
#
_cell.length_a   1.000
_cell.length_b   1.000
_cell.length_c   1.000
_cell.angle_alpha   90.00
_cell.angle_beta   90.00
_cell.angle_gamma   90.00
#
_symmetry.space_group_name_H-M   'P 1'
#
loop_
_entity.id
_entity.type
_entity.pdbx_description
1 polymer ?
#
loop_
_entity_poly.entity_id
_entity_poly.type
_entity_poly.pdbx_seq_one_letter_code
_entity_poly.pdbx_strand_id
1 'polypeptide(L)' 'VHQLVENSDETFCIDNEALYEICMKTLKLSNPSYGDLNHLVSAVMSGVTTCLRFPGQLNSDLRKLAVNMVPFP' A
#
# COMPACT_ATOMS: atom_id res chain seq x y z
N VAL A 1 14.96 4.89 5.88
CA VAL A 1 14.01 4.70 7.00
C VAL A 1 14.00 5.88 7.95
N HIS A 2 15.13 6.29 8.53
CA HIS A 2 15.18 7.45 9.46
C HIS A 2 14.50 8.72 8.93
N GLN A 3 14.78 9.11 7.68
CA GLN A 3 14.12 10.25 7.03
C GLN A 3 12.60 10.08 6.83
N LEU A 4 12.10 8.84 6.70
CA LEU A 4 10.67 8.57 6.55
C LEU A 4 9.96 8.66 7.91
N VAL A 5 10.61 8.21 8.98
CA VAL A 5 10.11 8.30 10.36
C VAL A 5 9.96 9.75 10.79
N GLU A 6 10.92 10.60 10.46
CA GLU A 6 10.91 12.00 10.93
C GLU A 6 10.01 12.92 10.11
N ASN A 7 9.73 12.59 8.84
CA ASN A 7 9.13 13.55 7.90
C ASN A 7 7.85 13.05 7.20
N SER A 8 7.38 11.83 7.46
CA SER A 8 6.19 11.28 6.81
C SER A 8 5.09 10.99 7.83
N ASP A 9 3.88 11.51 7.59
CA ASP A 9 2.72 11.25 8.45
C ASP A 9 2.22 9.80 8.32
N GLU A 10 2.38 9.19 7.14
CA GLU A 10 2.09 7.79 6.87
C GLU A 10 3.12 7.23 5.88
N THR A 11 3.46 5.94 5.98
CA THR A 11 4.27 5.23 4.99
C THR A 11 3.68 3.85 4.72
N PHE A 12 3.37 3.55 3.46
CA PHE A 12 2.94 2.22 3.05
C PHE A 12 4.15 1.36 2.69
N CYS A 13 4.51 0.42 3.57
CA CYS A 13 5.61 -0.51 3.33
C CYS A 13 5.19 -1.56 2.30
N ILE A 14 5.74 -1.44 1.09
CA ILE A 14 5.58 -2.42 0.02
C ILE A 14 6.86 -3.25 -0.04
N ASP A 15 6.77 -4.47 0.49
CA ASP A 15 7.90 -5.39 0.56
C ASP A 15 7.95 -6.29 -0.68
N ASN A 16 9.04 -6.18 -1.44
CA ASN A 16 9.27 -7.01 -2.62
C ASN A 16 9.34 -8.49 -2.28
N GLU A 17 9.85 -8.88 -1.10
CA GLU A 17 9.91 -10.29 -0.71
C GLU A 17 8.49 -10.86 -0.58
N ALA A 18 7.62 -10.18 0.15
CA ALA A 18 6.21 -10.55 0.26
C ALA A 18 5.50 -10.56 -1.12
N LEU A 19 5.79 -9.61 -2.01
CA LEU A 19 5.23 -9.59 -3.35
C LEU A 19 5.72 -10.78 -4.20
N TYR A 20 7.00 -11.13 -4.13
CA TYR A 20 7.54 -12.32 -4.78
C TYR A 20 6.88 -13.59 -4.25
N GLU A 21 6.68 -13.70 -2.93
CA GLU A 21 5.98 -14.83 -2.34
C GLU A 21 4.55 -14.95 -2.85
N ILE A 22 3.80 -13.85 -2.95
CA ILE A 22 2.44 -13.85 -3.51
C ILE A 22 2.46 -14.32 -4.96
N CYS A 23 3.36 -13.78 -5.79
CA CYS A 23 3.48 -14.16 -7.19
C CYS A 23 3.80 -15.66 -7.37
N MET A 24 4.72 -16.20 -6.57
CA MET A 24 5.15 -17.61 -6.70
C MET A 24 4.18 -18.58 -6.02
N LYS A 25 3.79 -18.33 -4.77
CA LYS A 25 3.00 -19.26 -3.95
C LYS A 25 1.52 -19.18 -4.28
N THR A 26 0.98 -17.99 -4.55
CA THR A 26 -0.45 -17.78 -4.77
C THR A 26 -0.79 -17.74 -6.26
N LEU A 27 -0.11 -16.89 -7.04
CA LEU A 27 -0.37 -16.73 -8.47
C LEU A 27 0.32 -17.79 -9.35
N LYS A 28 1.17 -18.63 -8.75
CA LYS A 28 1.87 -19.75 -9.40
C LYS A 28 2.76 -19.32 -10.57
N LEU A 29 3.31 -18.10 -10.51
CA LEU A 29 4.29 -17.60 -11.46
C LEU A 29 5.67 -18.17 -11.12
N SER A 30 6.26 -18.93 -12.04
CA SER A 30 7.54 -19.64 -11.80
C SER A 30 8.74 -18.70 -11.74
N ASN A 31 8.72 -17.58 -12.45
CA ASN A 31 9.78 -16.57 -12.43
C ASN A 31 9.17 -15.16 -12.52
N PRO A 32 8.65 -14.61 -11.39
CA PRO A 32 7.99 -13.30 -11.41
C PRO A 32 8.93 -12.18 -11.86
N SER A 33 8.44 -11.35 -12.77
CA SER A 33 9.12 -10.14 -13.22
C SER A 33 8.70 -8.92 -12.39
N TYR A 34 9.45 -7.82 -12.47
CA TYR A 34 9.01 -6.56 -11.86
C TYR A 34 7.68 -6.06 -12.44
N GLY A 35 7.31 -6.46 -13.66
CA GLY A 35 5.98 -6.16 -14.21
C GLY A 35 4.86 -6.80 -13.40
N ASP A 36 5.05 -8.05 -12.95
CA ASP A 36 4.08 -8.79 -12.13
C ASP A 36 3.96 -8.19 -10.73
N LEU A 37 5.10 -7.83 -10.13
CA LEU A 37 5.14 -7.14 -8.84
C LEU A 37 4.45 -5.78 -8.92
N ASN A 38 4.79 -4.99 -9.94
CA ASN A 38 4.21 -3.65 -10.14
C ASN A 38 2.71 -3.71 -10.45
N HIS A 39 2.22 -4.80 -11.04
CA HIS A 39 0.78 -5.00 -11.21
C HIS A 39 0.09 -5.09 -9.84
N LEU A 40 0.62 -5.87 -8.89
CA LEU A 40 0.10 -5.92 -7.51
C LEU A 40 0.19 -4.56 -6.82
N VAL A 41 1.34 -3.88 -6.94
CA VAL A 41 1.53 -2.53 -6.36
C VAL A 41 0.49 -1.55 -6.89
N SER A 42 0.24 -1.54 -8.20
CA SER A 42 -0.74 -0.65 -8.82
C SER A 42 -2.16 -0.89 -8.30
N ALA A 43 -2.54 -2.16 -8.09
CA ALA A 43 -3.84 -2.53 -7.55
C ALA A 43 -3.99 -2.08 -6.09
N VAL A 44 -2.95 -2.28 -5.26
CA VAL A 44 -2.94 -1.83 -3.86
C VAL A 44 -3.02 -0.31 -3.77
N MET A 45 -2.22 0.42 -4.56
CA MET A 45 -2.23 1.90 -4.57
C MET A 45 -3.55 2.48 -5.07
N SER A 46 -4.17 1.83 -6.05
CA SER A 46 -5.54 2.15 -6.45
C SER A 46 -6.50 1.95 -5.27
N GLY A 47 -6.43 0.80 -4.59
CA GLY A 47 -7.23 0.49 -3.40
C GLY A 47 -7.10 1.55 -2.30
N VAL A 48 -5.88 1.85 -1.86
CA VAL A 48 -5.57 2.83 -0.81
C VAL A 48 -6.19 4.20 -1.11
N THR A 49 -6.11 4.66 -2.37
CA THR A 49 -6.63 5.97 -2.77
C THR A 49 -8.12 5.98 -3.13
N THR A 50 -8.82 4.84 -3.03
CA THR A 50 -10.24 4.71 -3.44
C THR A 50 -11.14 5.67 -2.68
N CYS A 51 -10.95 5.81 -1.36
CA CYS A 51 -11.74 6.72 -0.51
C CYS A 51 -11.61 8.20 -0.90
N LEU A 52 -10.52 8.58 -1.55
CA LEU A 52 -10.26 9.94 -2.02
C LEU A 52 -10.82 10.18 -3.43
N ARG A 53 -10.75 9.17 -4.30
CA ARG A 53 -11.19 9.26 -5.70
C ARG A 53 -12.70 9.06 -5.85
N PHE A 54 -13.30 8.27 -4.97
CA PHE A 54 -14.73 7.96 -4.98
C PHE A 54 -15.31 8.24 -3.59
N PRO A 55 -15.81 9.48 -3.35
CA PRO A 55 -16.36 9.85 -2.07
C PRO A 55 -17.62 9.02 -1.79
N GLY A 56 -17.50 8.03 -0.91
CA GLY A 56 -18.62 7.26 -0.37
C GLY A 56 -19.28 7.97 0.81
N GLN A 57 -20.20 7.29 1.50
CA GLN A 57 -20.77 7.82 2.75
C GLN A 57 -19.78 7.83 3.92
N LEU A 58 -18.66 7.12 3.78
CA LEU A 58 -17.55 7.16 4.72
C LEU A 58 -16.71 8.40 4.42
N ASN A 59 -16.83 9.45 5.24
CA ASN A 59 -15.95 10.62 5.22
C ASN A 59 -14.55 10.22 5.71
N SER A 60 -13.77 9.56 4.85
CA SER A 60 -12.40 9.11 5.11
C SER A 60 -11.44 9.86 4.19
N ASP A 61 -11.12 11.11 4.56
CA ASP A 61 -9.98 11.80 3.98
C ASP A 61 -8.66 11.22 4.54
N LEU A 62 -7.53 11.49 3.87
CA LEU A 62 -6.21 11.00 4.28
C LEU A 62 -5.84 11.37 5.72
N ARG A 63 -6.24 12.57 6.17
CA ARG A 63 -5.93 13.03 7.54
C ARG A 63 -6.68 12.19 8.57
N LYS A 64 -7.91 11.80 8.27
CA LYS A 64 -8.71 10.95 9.15
C LYS A 64 -8.25 9.50 9.16
N LEU A 65 -7.65 9.01 8.07
CA LEU A 65 -6.94 7.73 8.07
C LEU A 65 -5.73 7.80 9.01
N ALA A 66 -4.90 8.83 8.87
CA ALA A 66 -3.70 9.02 9.70
C ALA A 66 -4.04 9.09 11.19
N VAL A 67 -5.00 9.93 11.56
CA VAL A 67 -5.41 10.11 12.96
C VAL A 67 -5.98 8.84 13.59
N ASN A 68 -6.69 8.00 12.82
CA ASN A 68 -7.32 6.79 13.37
C ASN A 68 -6.41 5.55 13.34
N MET A 69 -5.45 5.49 12.41
CA MET A 69 -4.59 4.32 12.19
C MET A 69 -3.22 4.46 12.85
N VAL A 70 -2.78 5.68 13.16
CA VAL A 70 -1.45 5.97 13.74
C VAL A 70 -1.62 6.49 15.18
N PRO A 71 -1.48 5.62 16.20
CA PRO A 71 -1.65 6.02 17.61
C PRO A 71 -0.47 6.82 18.18
N PHE A 72 0.71 6.75 17.54
CA PHE A 72 1.93 7.41 17.97
C PHE A 72 2.72 7.92 16.74
N PRO A 73 3.35 9.12 16.80
CA PRO A 73 4.27 9.61 15.78
C PRO A 73 5.54 8.75 15.69
#